data_AF-A0A925LRY9-F1
#
_entry.id   AF-A0A925LRY9-F1
#
_cell.length_a   1.000
_cell.length_b   1.000
_cell.length_c   1.000
_cell.angle_alpha   90.00
_cell.angle_beta   90.00
_cell.angle_gamma   90.00
#
_symmetry.space_group_name_H-M   'P 1'
#
loop_
_entity.id
_entity.type
_entity.pdbx_description
1 polymer ?
#
loop_
_entity_poly.entity_id
_entity_poly.type
_entity_poly.pdbx_seq_one_letter_code
_entity_poly.pdbx_strand_id
1 'polypeptide(L)'
;DHTDMAHIPPAGAFEYLKTQAVSRLYLDNVPNIQSSWVTQGEKVGQMALLFGANDMGSLMIEENVVSQAGTVHHLTVDGIRRCIENVGYIPRQRNVFYDYIDQAAEYHSRPLAPVLPILQS
;
A
#
# COMPACT_ATOMS: atom_id res chain seq x y z
N ASP A 1 10.55 -20.00 -11.21
CA ASP A 1 11.24 -21.21 -11.71
C ASP A 1 10.54 -22.55 -11.41
N HIS A 2 9.34 -22.56 -10.79
CA HIS A 2 8.64 -23.80 -10.40
C HIS A 2 7.16 -23.82 -10.80
N THR A 3 6.77 -23.05 -11.81
CA THR A 3 5.38 -22.98 -12.31
C THR A 3 5.36 -23.07 -13.83
N ASP A 4 4.28 -23.57 -14.43
CA ASP A 4 4.12 -23.69 -15.88
C ASP A 4 4.29 -22.36 -16.63
N MET A 5 4.07 -21.25 -15.94
CA MET A 5 4.20 -19.88 -16.45
C MET A 5 5.55 -19.22 -16.15
N ALA A 6 6.57 -19.96 -15.70
CA ALA A 6 7.88 -19.38 -15.36
C ALA A 6 8.57 -18.66 -16.54
N HIS A 7 8.19 -18.99 -17.78
CA HIS A 7 8.69 -18.34 -19.00
C HIS A 7 8.01 -16.99 -19.30
N ILE A 8 6.91 -16.66 -18.63
CA ILE A 8 6.21 -15.41 -18.82
C ILE A 8 6.88 -14.33 -17.96
N PRO A 9 7.33 -13.21 -18.54
CA PRO A 9 7.94 -12.15 -17.77
C PRO A 9 6.92 -11.53 -16.78
N PRO A 10 7.33 -11.19 -15.55
CA PRO A 10 6.45 -10.53 -14.60
C PRO A 10 6.04 -9.15 -15.12
N ALA A 11 4.80 -8.74 -14.83
CA ALA A 11 4.35 -7.39 -15.08
C ALA A 11 5.10 -6.39 -14.17
N GLY A 12 5.44 -5.23 -14.72
CA GLY A 12 6.08 -4.15 -13.97
C GLY A 12 5.09 -3.28 -13.20
N ALA A 13 5.63 -2.37 -12.37
CA ALA A 13 4.84 -1.46 -11.54
C ALA A 13 3.83 -0.61 -12.34
N PHE A 14 4.17 -0.21 -13.57
CA PHE A 14 3.26 0.56 -14.42
C PHE A 14 1.98 -0.21 -14.74
N GLU A 15 2.09 -1.46 -15.21
CA GLU A 15 0.93 -2.28 -15.55
C GLU A 15 0.10 -2.63 -14.31
N TYR A 16 0.77 -2.90 -13.18
CA TYR A 16 0.10 -3.09 -11.89
C TYR A 16 -0.73 -1.86 -11.48
N LEU A 17 -0.12 -0.67 -11.43
CA LEU A 17 -0.79 0.57 -11.00
C LEU A 17 -1.91 0.96 -11.96
N LYS A 18 -1.70 0.79 -13.28
CA LYS A 18 -2.74 1.01 -14.30
C LYS A 18 -3.93 0.08 -14.08
N THR A 19 -3.67 -1.21 -13.87
CA THR A 19 -4.72 -2.20 -13.62
C THR A 19 -5.50 -1.89 -12.33
N GLN A 20 -4.81 -1.44 -11.29
CA GLN A 20 -5.45 -1.02 -10.04
C GLN A 20 -6.36 0.20 -10.22
N ALA A 21 -5.89 1.23 -10.93
CA ALA A 21 -6.71 2.41 -11.23
C ALA A 21 -7.95 2.06 -12.06
N VAL A 22 -7.79 1.22 -13.09
CA VAL A 22 -8.93 0.72 -13.88
C VAL A 22 -9.89 -0.05 -12.99
N SER A 23 -9.39 -0.91 -12.09
CA SER A 23 -10.22 -1.66 -11.13
C SER A 23 -11.04 -0.73 -10.23
N ARG A 24 -10.45 0.36 -9.71
CA ARG A 24 -11.18 1.35 -8.90
C ARG A 24 -12.30 2.03 -9.70
N LEU A 25 -12.07 2.34 -10.97
CA LEU A 25 -13.10 2.95 -11.81
C LEU A 25 -14.21 1.96 -12.18
N TYR A 26 -13.87 0.68 -12.39
CA TYR A 26 -14.80 -0.33 -12.86
C TYR A 26 -15.62 -0.99 -11.74
N LEU A 27 -15.00 -1.23 -10.58
CA LEU A 27 -15.61 -1.89 -9.42
C LEU A 27 -16.24 -0.84 -8.48
N ASP A 28 -17.24 -0.12 -8.97
CA ASP A 28 -17.94 0.93 -8.22
C ASP A 28 -18.65 0.43 -6.94
N ASN A 29 -18.93 -0.87 -6.86
CA ASN A 29 -19.57 -1.55 -5.74
C ASN A 29 -18.59 -2.20 -4.74
N VAL A 30 -17.27 -2.10 -4.97
CA VAL A 30 -16.25 -2.58 -4.04
C VAL A 30 -15.67 -1.38 -3.28
N PRO A 31 -15.97 -1.24 -1.97
CA PRO A 31 -15.53 -0.06 -1.22
C PRO A 31 -14.02 -0.04 -0.95
N ASN A 32 -13.40 -1.21 -0.78
CA ASN A 32 -12.01 -1.32 -0.35
C ASN A 32 -11.16 -2.05 -1.39
N ILE A 33 -10.04 -1.43 -1.77
CA ILE A 33 -9.04 -2.01 -2.65
C ILE A 33 -7.71 -1.98 -1.93
N GLN A 34 -7.12 -3.15 -1.77
CA GLN A 34 -5.84 -3.32 -1.09
C GLN A 34 -4.67 -3.10 -2.05
N SER A 35 -3.63 -2.41 -1.58
CA SER A 35 -2.33 -2.34 -2.23
C SER A 35 -1.56 -3.64 -2.02
N SER A 36 -0.95 -4.18 -3.07
CA SER A 36 -0.17 -5.42 -2.99
C SER A 36 1.28 -5.17 -2.58
N TRP A 37 1.50 -4.36 -1.54
CA TRP A 37 2.85 -3.92 -1.15
C TRP A 37 3.79 -5.06 -0.74
N VAL A 38 3.25 -6.19 -0.23
CA VAL A 38 4.05 -7.37 0.16
C VAL A 38 4.75 -7.99 -1.06
N THR A 39 4.10 -7.94 -2.23
CA THR A 39 4.65 -8.50 -3.48
C THR A 39 5.30 -7.44 -4.36
N GLN A 40 4.76 -6.22 -4.38
CA GLN A 40 5.23 -5.13 -5.24
C GLN A 40 6.29 -4.23 -4.59
N GLY A 41 6.46 -4.34 -3.27
CA GLY A 41 7.35 -3.51 -2.47
C GLY A 41 6.74 -2.20 -1.97
N GLU A 42 7.40 -1.60 -0.97
CA GLU A 42 6.97 -0.39 -0.27
C GLU A 42 6.61 0.74 -1.22
N LYS A 43 7.51 1.07 -2.17
CA LYS A 43 7.33 2.22 -3.07
C LYS A 43 6.10 2.06 -3.97
N VAL A 44 5.91 0.88 -4.55
CA VAL A 44 4.75 0.62 -5.42
C VAL A 44 3.48 0.54 -4.59
N GLY A 45 3.54 -0.06 -3.40
CA GLY A 45 2.44 -0.09 -2.43
C GLY A 45 2.00 1.29 -1.95
N GLN A 46 2.94 2.21 -1.74
CA GLN A 46 2.65 3.60 -1.43
C GLN A 46 1.98 4.31 -2.62
N MET A 47 2.55 4.15 -3.82
CA MET A 47 1.98 4.75 -5.03
C MET A 47 0.57 4.22 -5.32
N ALA A 48 0.28 2.95 -5.03
CA ALA A 48 -1.04 2.35 -5.19
C ALA A 48 -2.17 3.13 -4.50
N LEU A 49 -1.88 3.83 -3.40
CA LEU A 49 -2.85 4.70 -2.71
C LEU A 49 -3.36 5.82 -3.63
N LEU A 50 -2.48 6.35 -4.48
CA LEU A 50 -2.82 7.38 -5.47
C LEU A 50 -3.51 6.80 -6.72
N PHE A 51 -3.56 5.48 -6.85
CA PHE A 51 -4.16 4.74 -7.97
C PHE A 51 -5.40 3.96 -7.54
N GLY A 52 -6.06 4.36 -6.45
CA GLY A 52 -7.37 3.86 -6.04
C GLY A 52 -7.36 2.79 -4.96
N ALA A 53 -6.19 2.40 -4.44
CA ALA A 53 -6.13 1.63 -3.21
C ALA A 53 -6.45 2.53 -2.00
N ASN A 54 -7.15 1.99 -1.01
CA ASN A 54 -7.41 2.66 0.27
C ASN A 54 -6.96 1.81 1.47
N ASP A 55 -6.28 0.70 1.21
CA ASP A 55 -5.88 -0.26 2.23
C ASP A 55 -4.44 -0.73 1.99
N MET A 56 -3.58 -0.52 2.99
CA MET A 56 -2.22 -1.09 3.05
C MET A 56 -2.15 -2.26 4.03
N GLY A 57 -3.28 -2.91 4.31
CA GLY A 57 -3.36 -4.11 5.15
C GLY A 57 -2.43 -5.24 4.67
N SER A 58 -2.44 -6.36 5.39
CA SER A 58 -1.40 -7.39 5.36
C SER A 58 -0.13 -7.03 6.12
N LEU A 59 -0.25 -6.26 7.20
CA LEU A 59 0.69 -6.41 8.31
C LEU A 59 0.60 -7.87 8.75
N MET A 60 1.51 -8.66 8.22
CA MET A 60 1.73 -10.01 8.67
C MET A 60 2.27 -9.81 10.07
N ILE A 61 1.37 -9.84 11.05
CA ILE A 61 1.73 -9.93 12.45
C ILE A 61 2.72 -11.09 12.49
N GLU A 62 3.95 -10.70 12.81
CA GLU A 62 5.17 -11.46 12.73
C GLU A 62 4.98 -12.82 13.40
N GLU A 63 4.84 -13.90 12.61
CA GLU A 63 5.34 -15.25 12.92
C GLU A 63 4.96 -16.28 11.81
N ASN A 64 5.99 -16.91 11.23
CA ASN A 64 5.99 -18.30 10.73
C ASN A 64 5.31 -18.74 9.41
N VAL A 65 4.90 -17.88 8.47
CA VAL A 65 4.40 -18.38 7.15
C VAL A 65 5.19 -17.87 5.93
N VAL A 66 6.15 -16.98 6.13
CA VAL A 66 6.77 -16.23 5.01
C VAL A 66 8.13 -16.77 4.55
N SER A 67 8.61 -17.87 5.11
CA SER A 67 9.87 -18.49 4.69
C SER A 67 9.76 -19.31 3.38
N GLN A 68 8.57 -19.42 2.77
CA GLN A 68 8.33 -20.29 1.61
C GLN A 68 8.09 -19.54 0.27
N ALA A 69 7.93 -18.21 0.26
CA ALA A 69 7.45 -17.49 -0.92
C ALA A 69 8.51 -16.65 -1.70
N GLY A 70 9.77 -16.64 -1.29
CA GLY A 70 10.90 -16.13 -2.10
C GLY A 70 10.98 -14.62 -2.37
N THR A 71 9.94 -13.85 -2.05
CA THR A 71 9.94 -12.37 -2.14
C THR A 71 9.21 -11.81 -0.93
N VAL A 72 9.96 -11.25 0.02
CA VAL A 72 9.35 -10.69 1.23
C VAL A 72 9.83 -9.26 1.40
N HIS A 73 9.02 -8.33 0.93
CA HIS A 73 9.13 -6.96 1.38
C HIS A 73 8.57 -6.88 2.80
N HIS A 74 9.35 -6.30 3.72
CA HIS A 74 8.95 -6.12 5.11
C HIS A 74 8.66 -4.64 5.37
N LEU A 75 7.51 -4.36 5.97
CA LEU A 75 7.13 -3.03 6.44
C LEU A 75 6.60 -3.15 7.87
N THR A 76 7.10 -2.29 8.76
CA THR A 76 6.55 -2.14 10.10
C THR A 76 5.24 -1.35 10.04
N VAL A 77 4.45 -1.41 11.12
CA VAL A 77 3.23 -0.59 11.26
C VAL A 77 3.54 0.89 11.06
N ASP A 78 4.64 1.38 11.63
CA ASP A 78 5.05 2.77 11.49
C ASP A 78 5.54 3.10 10.07
N GLY A 79 6.14 2.13 9.38
CA GLY A 79 6.48 2.26 7.96
C GLY A 79 5.23 2.45 7.09
N ILE A 80 4.17 1.68 7.35
CA ILE A 80 2.88 1.83 6.65
C ILE A 80 2.24 3.18 6.97
N ARG A 81 2.20 3.58 8.25
CA ARG A 81 1.69 4.91 8.64
C ARG A 81 2.40 6.03 7.89
N ARG A 82 3.74 5.99 7.87
CA ARG A 82 4.57 6.95 7.14
C ARG A 82 4.28 6.94 5.63
N CYS A 83 4.10 5.77 5.02
CA CYS A 83 3.76 5.68 3.59
C CYS A 83 2.45 6.42 3.28
N ILE A 84 1.42 6.18 4.09
CA ILE A 84 0.09 6.80 3.95
C ILE A 84 0.17 8.32 4.19
N GLU A 85 0.84 8.76 5.25
CA GLU A 85 1.02 10.19 5.55
C GLU A 85 1.77 10.93 4.45
N ASN A 86 2.84 10.34 3.91
CA ASN A 86 3.70 10.97 2.91
C ASN A 86 2.97 11.27 1.59
N VAL A 87 1.84 10.59 1.31
CA VAL A 87 0.98 10.87 0.16
C VAL A 87 -0.27 11.69 0.52
N GLY A 88 -0.32 12.23 1.74
CA GLY A 88 -1.37 13.16 2.20
C GLY A 88 -2.63 12.51 2.76
N TYR A 89 -2.63 11.20 2.98
CA TYR A 89 -3.75 10.50 3.62
C TYR A 89 -3.57 10.39 5.14
N ILE A 90 -4.68 10.16 5.84
CA ILE A 90 -4.69 9.88 7.28
C ILE A 90 -4.68 8.35 7.45
N PRO A 91 -3.61 7.75 8.00
CA PRO A 91 -3.62 6.31 8.26
C PRO A 91 -4.60 5.99 9.38
N ARG A 92 -5.42 4.97 9.13
CA ARG A 92 -6.39 4.43 10.09
C ARG A 92 -6.18 2.95 10.27
N GLN A 93 -6.25 2.48 11.51
CA GLN A 93 -6.23 1.07 11.82
C GLN A 93 -7.65 0.49 11.78
N ARG A 94 -7.79 -0.65 11.10
CA ARG A 94 -9.06 -1.33 10.91
C ARG A 94 -9.02 -2.78 11.40
N ASN A 95 -10.19 -3.34 11.72
CA ASN A 95 -10.37 -4.79 11.88
C ASN A 95 -10.62 -5.48 10.51
N VAL A 96 -10.92 -6.78 10.52
CA VAL A 96 -11.23 -7.57 9.31
C VAL A 96 -12.55 -7.20 8.64
N PHE A 97 -13.48 -6.59 9.40
CA PHE A 97 -14.76 -6.07 8.92
C PHE A 97 -14.65 -4.64 8.39
N TYR A 98 -13.44 -4.07 8.37
CA TYR A 98 -13.14 -2.68 7.97
C TYR A 98 -13.68 -1.62 8.94
N ASP A 99 -14.03 -1.98 10.18
CA ASP A 99 -14.33 -1.00 11.23
C ASP A 99 -13.03 -0.39 11.75
N TYR A 100 -13.03 0.92 11.98
CA TYR A 100 -11.92 1.59 12.64
C TYR A 100 -11.83 1.20 14.10
N ILE A 101 -10.64 0.84 14.55
CA ILE A 101 -10.35 0.44 15.94
C ILE A 101 -9.43 1.41 16.66
N ASP A 102 -8.99 2.47 15.98
CA ASP A 102 -8.24 3.56 16.54
C ASP A 102 -9.14 4.75 16.91
N GLN A 103 -8.68 5.57 17.86
CA GLN A 103 -9.33 6.83 18.16
C GLN A 103 -8.95 7.87 17.09
N ALA A 104 -9.95 8.55 16.51
CA ALA A 104 -9.70 9.59 15.51
C ALA A 104 -8.90 10.81 16.04
N ALA A 105 -8.75 10.92 17.36
CA ALA A 105 -8.25 12.10 18.05
C ALA A 105 -6.72 12.30 18.01
N GLU A 106 -5.94 11.35 17.50
CA GLU A 106 -4.47 11.48 17.50
C GLU A 106 -3.89 12.16 16.24
N TYR A 107 -4.66 12.39 15.19
CA TYR A 107 -4.21 13.09 13.98
C TYR A 107 -4.51 14.60 14.03
N HIS A 108 -3.91 15.28 15.01
CA HIS A 108 -3.82 16.75 14.95
C HIS A 108 -2.89 17.15 13.81
N SER A 109 -3.50 17.64 12.72
CA SER A 109 -2.93 18.47 11.64
C SER A 109 -1.43 18.74 11.77
N ARG A 110 -0.62 17.83 11.22
CA ARG A 110 0.73 18.23 10.79
C ARG A 110 0.50 19.30 9.72
N PRO A 111 1.05 20.52 9.86
CA PRO A 111 0.90 21.51 8.79
C PRO A 111 1.40 20.88 7.49
N LEU A 112 0.64 21.05 6.40
CA LEU A 112 1.11 20.72 5.05
C LEU A 112 2.55 21.23 4.95
N ALA A 113 3.51 20.32 4.79
CA ALA A 113 4.91 20.71 4.67
C ALA A 113 5.01 21.81 3.61
N PRO A 114 5.77 22.88 3.86
CA PRO A 114 5.87 23.96 2.89
C PRO A 114 6.34 23.42 1.54
N VAL A 115 5.75 24.02 0.51
CA VAL A 115 5.88 23.71 -0.90
C VAL A 115 7.37 23.63 -1.32
N LEU A 116 7.70 22.48 -1.93
CA LEU A 116 8.87 22.14 -2.77
C LEU A 116 10.25 22.01 -2.11
N PRO A 117 11.00 20.90 -2.37
CA PRO A 117 12.45 20.92 -2.25
C PRO A 117 13.03 21.79 -3.37
N ILE A 118 13.59 22.94 -3.01
CA ILE A 118 14.51 23.66 -3.89
C ILE A 118 15.85 22.91 -3.80
N LEU A 119 16.25 22.28 -4.90
CA LEU A 119 17.62 21.81 -5.06
C LEU A 119 18.49 23.05 -5.37
N GLN A 120 19.38 23.44 -4.45
CA GLN A 120 20.47 24.35 -4.85
C GLN A 120 21.50 23.55 -5.65
N SER A 121 21.94 24.16 -6.77
CA SER A 121 23.03 23.71 -7.64
C SER A 121 24.36 23.61 -6.91
#